data_AF-A0A4Y1ZFP3-F1
#
_entry.id   AF-A0A4Y1ZFP3-F1
#
_cell.length_a   1.000
_cell.length_b   1.000
_cell.length_c   1.000
_cell.angle_alpha   90.00
_cell.angle_beta   90.00
_cell.angle_gamma   90.00
#
_symmetry.space_group_name_H-M   'P 1'
#
loop_
_entity.id
_entity.type
_entity.pdbx_description
1 polymer ?
#
loop_
_entity_poly.entity_id
_entity_poly.type
_entity_poly.pdbx_seq_one_letter_code
_entity_poly.pdbx_strand_id
1 'polypeptide(L)'
;MKKDEIFKIADSVSNADFSDPQVVKALIARIGQTAGVPVSKEKEDAIVKAITSGNIPGNFSSLSKIFSPKQSNGLTSAANNAGFA
;
A
#
# COMPACT_ATOMS: atom_id res chain seq x y z
N MET A 1 -16.68 -12.82 9.45
CA MET A 1 -16.36 -11.62 8.63
C MET A 1 -17.62 -11.23 7.87
N LYS A 2 -18.31 -10.14 8.25
CA LYS A 2 -19.57 -9.73 7.60
C LYS A 2 -19.25 -8.92 6.35
N LYS A 3 -19.89 -9.24 5.22
CA LYS A 3 -19.68 -8.56 3.93
C LYS A 3 -19.94 -7.04 4.04
N ASP A 4 -20.89 -6.65 4.91
CA ASP A 4 -21.24 -5.24 5.14
C ASP A 4 -20.08 -4.39 5.69
N GLU A 5 -19.22 -4.96 6.53
CA GLU A 5 -18.03 -4.23 7.02
C GLU A 5 -17.02 -4.01 5.90
N ILE A 6 -16.85 -5.00 5.01
CA ILE A 6 -15.94 -4.90 3.87
C ILE A 6 -16.45 -3.85 2.87
N PHE A 7 -17.75 -3.82 2.60
CA PHE A 7 -18.37 -2.79 1.75
C PHE A 7 -18.28 -1.40 2.37
N LYS A 8 -18.56 -1.24 3.67
CA LYS A 8 -18.39 0.06 4.35
C LYS A 8 -16.95 0.58 4.32
N ILE A 9 -15.99 -0.33 4.47
CA ILE A 9 -14.57 0.03 4.34
C ILE A 9 -14.34 0.48 2.89
N ALA A 10 -14.74 -0.29 1.89
CA ALA A 10 -14.56 0.05 0.48
C ALA A 10 -15.21 1.40 0.10
N ASP A 11 -16.45 1.68 0.53
CA ASP A 11 -17.14 2.96 0.32
C ASP A 11 -16.39 4.13 0.97
N SER A 12 -15.92 3.93 2.21
CA SER A 12 -15.16 4.95 2.95
C SER A 12 -13.81 5.27 2.31
N VAL A 13 -13.18 4.30 1.61
CA VAL A 13 -11.94 4.55 0.86
C VAL A 13 -12.20 5.03 -0.57
N SER A 14 -13.35 4.69 -1.16
CA SER A 14 -13.72 5.12 -2.52
C SER A 14 -14.17 6.58 -2.56
N ASN A 15 -14.70 7.10 -1.45
CA ASN A 15 -15.00 8.52 -1.21
C ASN A 15 -13.92 9.23 -0.37
N ALA A 16 -12.79 8.58 -0.09
CA ALA A 16 -11.71 9.22 0.67
C ALA A 16 -11.17 10.42 -0.10
N ASP A 17 -11.19 11.59 0.54
CA ASP A 17 -10.69 12.80 -0.07
C ASP A 17 -9.15 12.81 0.01
N PHE A 18 -8.53 12.38 -1.09
CA PHE A 18 -7.07 12.34 -1.18
C PHE A 18 -6.44 13.74 -1.31
N SER A 19 -7.26 14.79 -1.34
CA SER A 19 -6.83 16.19 -1.19
C SER A 19 -6.57 16.54 0.28
N ASP A 20 -7.16 15.79 1.22
CA ASP A 20 -6.99 16.02 2.65
C ASP A 20 -5.72 15.32 3.17
N PRO A 21 -4.74 16.06 3.71
CA PRO A 21 -3.52 15.48 4.26
C PRO A 21 -3.79 14.50 5.41
N GLN A 22 -4.85 14.67 6.20
CA GLN A 22 -5.21 13.75 7.29
C GLN A 22 -5.65 12.38 6.74
N VAL A 23 -6.46 12.38 5.68
CA VAL A 23 -6.98 11.17 5.04
C VAL A 23 -5.83 10.40 4.38
N VAL A 24 -4.99 11.11 3.64
CA VAL A 24 -3.81 10.52 2.98
C VAL A 24 -2.84 9.93 4.01
N LYS A 25 -2.60 10.66 5.10
CA LYS A 25 -1.74 10.22 6.21
C LYS A 25 -2.25 8.91 6.85
N ALA A 26 -3.54 8.86 7.21
CA ALA A 26 -4.15 7.66 7.76
C ALA A 26 -4.07 6.46 6.81
N LEU A 27 -4.22 6.69 5.51
CA LEU A 27 -4.11 5.65 4.49
C LEU A 27 -2.66 5.12 4.38
N ILE A 28 -1.68 6.00 4.33
CA ILE A 28 -0.26 5.63 4.28
C ILE A 28 0.14 4.79 5.49
N ALA A 29 -0.23 5.23 6.70
CA ALA A 29 0.06 4.48 7.93
C ALA A 29 -0.53 3.07 7.87
N ARG A 30 -1.76 2.93 7.35
CA ARG A 30 -2.46 1.65 7.26
C ARG A 30 -1.83 0.72 6.21
N ILE A 31 -1.41 1.27 5.07
CA ILE A 31 -0.68 0.51 4.03
C ILE A 31 0.68 0.07 4.56
N GLY A 32 1.43 0.96 5.23
CA GLY A 32 2.71 0.63 5.83
C GLY A 32 2.62 -0.50 6.87
N GLN A 33 1.62 -0.44 7.75
CA GLN A 33 1.33 -1.50 8.71
C GLN A 33 0.99 -2.84 8.02
N THR A 34 0.17 -2.79 6.97
CA THR A 34 -0.23 -3.98 6.22
C THR A 34 0.94 -4.61 5.46
N ALA A 35 1.83 -3.77 4.90
CA ALA A 35 3.01 -4.19 4.16
C ALA A 35 4.19 -4.56 5.07
N GLY A 36 4.07 -4.37 6.39
CA GLY A 36 5.19 -4.54 7.33
C GLY A 36 6.33 -3.54 7.11
N VAL A 37 6.06 -2.43 6.43
CA VAL A 37 7.04 -1.38 6.14
C VAL A 37 6.91 -0.27 7.20
N PRO A 38 7.93 -0.05 8.03
CA PRO A 38 7.91 1.05 8.99
C PRO A 38 7.95 2.39 8.24
N VAL A 39 6.88 3.15 8.35
CA VAL A 39 6.77 4.50 7.79
C VAL A 39 7.10 5.50 8.90
N SER A 40 8.27 6.10 8.82
CA SER A 40 8.62 7.24 9.68
C SER A 40 7.76 8.45 9.31
N LYS A 41 7.45 9.31 10.29
CA LYS A 41 6.68 10.55 10.08
C LYS A 41 7.15 11.37 8.87
N GLU A 42 8.47 11.43 8.67
CA GLU A 42 9.10 12.17 7.57
C GLU A 42 8.75 11.60 6.19
N LYS A 43 8.71 10.26 6.05
CA LYS A 43 8.29 9.59 4.82
C LYS A 43 6.80 9.78 4.57
N GLU A 44 6.02 9.70 5.64
CA GLU A 44 4.58 9.94 5.60
C GLU A 44 4.28 11.35 5.07
N ASP A 45 4.92 12.37 5.65
CA ASP A 45 4.77 13.77 5.25
C ASP A 45 5.19 14.02 3.79
N ALA A 46 6.30 13.41 3.36
CA ALA A 46 6.77 13.51 1.97
C ALA A 46 5.76 12.93 0.97
N ILE A 47 5.15 11.78 1.28
CA ILE A 47 4.16 11.13 0.42
C ILE A 47 2.85 11.91 0.45
N VAL A 48 2.40 12.38 1.62
CA VAL A 48 1.24 13.27 1.77
C VAL A 48 1.42 14.50 0.88
N LYS A 49 2.57 15.16 0.97
CA LYS A 49 2.89 16.35 0.17
C LYS A 49 2.90 16.04 -1.32
N ALA A 50 3.44 14.90 -1.74
CA ALA A 50 3.46 14.51 -3.15
C ALA A 50 2.05 14.24 -3.72
N ILE A 51 1.16 13.68 -2.90
CA ILE A 51 -0.24 13.45 -3.27
C ILE A 51 -1.02 14.77 -3.34
N THR A 52 -0.94 15.60 -2.29
CA THR A 52 -1.67 16.87 -2.23
C THR A 52 -1.14 17.89 -3.24
N SER A 53 0.13 17.81 -3.63
CA SER A 53 0.71 18.63 -4.70
C SER A 53 0.37 18.11 -6.11
N GLY A 54 -0.38 17.02 -6.24
CA GLY A 54 -0.76 16.44 -7.54
C GLY A 54 0.38 15.73 -8.29
N ASN A 55 1.52 15.46 -7.64
CA ASN A 55 2.64 14.73 -8.24
C ASN A 55 2.37 13.22 -8.31
N ILE A 56 1.61 12.69 -7.34
CA ILE A 56 1.27 11.27 -7.25
C ILE A 56 -0.25 11.13 -7.14
N PRO A 57 -0.88 10.17 -7.85
CA PRO A 57 -2.30 9.90 -7.67
C PRO A 57 -2.52 9.38 -6.25
N GLY A 58 -3.38 10.05 -5.47
CA GLY A 58 -3.64 9.71 -4.06
C GLY A 58 -4.34 8.39 -3.80
N ASN A 59 -4.43 7.50 -4.78
CA ASN A 59 -5.16 6.25 -4.64
C ASN A 59 -4.31 5.13 -4.02
N PHE A 60 -5.00 4.12 -3.51
CA PHE A 60 -4.41 2.92 -2.92
C PHE A 60 -3.44 2.19 -3.87
N SER A 61 -3.72 2.17 -5.18
CA SER A 61 -2.89 1.47 -6.18
C SER A 61 -1.52 2.13 -6.37
N SER A 62 -1.45 3.46 -6.33
CA SER A 62 -0.18 4.20 -6.39
C SER A 62 0.62 4.01 -5.12
N LEU A 63 -0.03 4.18 -3.96
CA LEU A 63 0.61 4.02 -2.66
C LEU A 63 1.11 2.58 -2.45
N SER A 64 0.30 1.59 -2.79
CA SER A 64 0.67 0.19 -2.67
C SER A 64 1.88 -0.15 -3.53
N LYS A 65 2.13 0.51 -4.67
CA LYS A 65 3.37 0.33 -5.44
C LYS A 65 4.61 0.92 -4.77
N ILE A 66 4.45 1.98 -3.98
CA ILE A 66 5.53 2.59 -3.20
C ILE A 66 5.92 1.67 -2.03
N PHE A 67 4.92 1.07 -1.39
CA PHE A 67 5.09 0.21 -0.21
C PHE A 67 5.23 -1.28 -0.51
N SER A 68 4.81 -1.74 -1.69
CA SER A 68 5.04 -3.11 -2.11
C SER A 68 6.55 -3.28 -2.30
N PRO A 69 7.21 -4.17 -1.54
CA PRO A 69 8.52 -4.61 -1.95
C PRO A 69 8.32 -5.21 -3.35
N LYS A 70 8.92 -4.57 -4.37
CA LYS A 70 9.02 -5.10 -5.72
C LYS A 70 9.27 -6.60 -5.59
N GLN A 71 8.28 -7.38 -6.00
CA GLN A 71 8.27 -8.83 -6.06
C GLN A 71 9.69 -9.39 -6.06
N SER A 72 10.23 -9.66 -4.87
CA SER A 72 11.45 -10.45 -4.70
C SER A 72 11.06 -11.93 -4.78
N ASN A 73 10.27 -12.27 -5.79
CA ASN A 73 10.41 -13.53 -6.47
C ASN A 73 11.10 -13.11 -7.78
N GLY A 74 12.43 -12.98 -7.83
CA GLY A 74 13.27 -14.06 -7.36
C GLY A 74 12.79 -15.31 -8.07
N LEU A 75 13.28 -15.49 -9.28
CA LEU A 75 13.17 -16.71 -10.05
C LEU A 75 13.82 -17.85 -9.24
N THR A 76 13.15 -18.33 -8.19
CA THR A 76 13.53 -19.54 -7.45
C THR A 76 12.48 -20.61 -7.71
N SER A 77 12.23 -20.87 -8.99
CA SER A 77 11.89 -22.23 -9.39
C SER A 77 13.18 -23.04 -9.41
N ALA A 78 13.74 -23.29 -8.22
CA ALA A 78 14.64 -24.40 -7.98
C ALA A 78 13.76 -25.62 -7.68
N ALA A 79 13.00 -26.04 -8.68
CA ALA A 79 12.29 -27.30 -8.70
C ALA A 79 12.67 -27.97 -10.01
N ASN A 80 13.77 -28.73 -9.99
CA ASN A 80 13.87 -30.02 -10.66
C ASN A 80 15.13 -30.77 -10.20
N ASN A 81 14.94 -31.48 -9.09
CA ASN A 81 15.33 -32.88 -8.95
C ASN A 81 16.81 -33.23 -9.17
N ALA A 82 17.62 -33.01 -8.13
CA ALA A 82 18.69 -33.93 -7.82
C ALA A 82 18.10 -35.09 -7.00
N GLY A 83 18.01 -36.28 -7.60
CA GLY A 83 17.78 -37.52 -6.86
C GLY A 83 16.68 -38.43 -7.39
N PHE A 84 16.96 -39.15 -8.48
CA PHE A 84 16.63 -40.57 -8.52
C PHE A 84 17.65 -41.32 -9.40
N ALA A 85 18.38 -42.24 -8.75
CA ALA A 85 19.08 -43.43 -9.23
C ALA A 85 19.89 -43.37 -10.54
#